data_AF-A0A4Z0D5D4-F1
#
_entry.id   AF-A0A4Z0D5D4-F1
#
_cell.length_a   1.000
_cell.length_b   1.000
_cell.length_c   1.000
_cell.angle_alpha   90.00
_cell.angle_beta   90.00
_cell.angle_gamma   90.00
#
_symmetry.space_group_name_H-M   'P 1'
#
loop_
_entity.id
_entity.type
_entity.pdbx_description
1 polymer ?
#
loop_
_entity_poly.entity_id
_entity_poly.type
_entity_poly.pdbx_seq_one_letter_code
_entity_poly.pdbx_strand_id
1 'polypeptide(L)'
;MKNLNYDVLMQINNDIYQNLEKYISIKKIRDELYNKVMLMYPLSLLDEGSTAFNLWLICDYKDEEGKTVIDKYLEDNFLINSIEKEILTAKKMSYPSLYEILEIKNEIIIANNVFTAEVIEILEPSGKQILKTGDYFLARIDNVLKRNLFSGEIIYAPKSVVPYFIKEVLYDFNYELSKDFSLSFSDYVKNNYFRFYDMFYMNAYEHFNPSKEDALSIYEDIEEFQNYIKLKRDPSVSEKYINKLFEIYEYYLDPEDLSLRDLNKVDLIGFFKDAINEGFIISSESFSLYLEVLTEYIMFKSTQTKDFSNSLKQIKMIRENRFDFIKEIPIEDSYFCKDTYLISKLSKLDLTISDDFIKDFYVFLIYLISNPLTLTEKKQKIKKADKLVLLDSMFGSYEIGNDLKLNFDVLDVFKVLGLSLEVLEIKNNQLVPSNIVEDYLILTQEEKMQVILSEIFKIDFIRTLFPIDLKKAEYLKDSFIIILNDMVRSPLSLEDLIHQFTLYDKELSVFLYILHLIGLIEFDGKNKLILTSIGKVCLPFINQWDRRKMDNILIFTPKKSNI
;
A
#
# COMPACT_ATOMS: atom_id res chain seq x y z
N MET A 1 7.51 -36.11 10.21
CA MET A 1 7.87 -36.36 8.79
C MET A 1 9.26 -35.82 8.57
N LYS A 2 10.16 -36.54 7.86
CA LYS A 2 11.53 -36.07 7.60
C LYS A 2 11.48 -34.73 6.88
N ASN A 3 12.19 -33.72 7.37
CA ASN A 3 12.43 -32.48 6.62
C ASN A 3 13.18 -32.85 5.33
N LEU A 4 12.49 -32.90 4.20
CA LEU A 4 13.12 -33.03 2.89
C LEU A 4 13.96 -31.78 2.64
N ASN A 5 15.17 -31.97 2.10
CA ASN A 5 16.00 -30.86 1.64
C ASN A 5 15.30 -30.18 0.44
N TYR A 6 15.49 -28.87 0.28
CA TYR A 6 14.93 -28.06 -0.81
C TYR A 6 15.18 -28.70 -2.18
N ASP A 7 16.43 -29.13 -2.46
CA ASP A 7 16.80 -29.75 -3.75
C ASP A 7 15.99 -31.01 -4.06
N VAL A 8 15.75 -31.83 -3.03
CA VAL A 8 14.97 -33.08 -3.17
C VAL A 8 13.50 -32.76 -3.42
N LEU A 9 12.97 -31.73 -2.76
CA LEU A 9 11.60 -31.28 -2.95
C LEU A 9 11.39 -30.70 -4.34
N MET A 10 12.34 -29.88 -4.83
CA MET A 10 12.32 -29.34 -6.19
C MET A 10 12.43 -30.45 -7.25
N GLN A 11 13.25 -31.47 -7.01
CA GLN A 11 13.33 -32.61 -7.90
C GLN A 11 11.99 -33.36 -8.02
N ILE A 12 11.34 -33.66 -6.89
CA ILE A 12 10.02 -34.31 -6.89
C ILE A 12 8.98 -33.43 -7.60
N ASN A 13 9.00 -32.12 -7.35
CA ASN A 13 8.11 -31.15 -7.99
C ASN A 13 8.27 -31.14 -9.53
N ASN A 14 9.51 -31.18 -10.02
CA ASN A 14 9.83 -31.24 -11.44
C ASN A 14 9.39 -32.56 -12.09
N ASP A 15 9.59 -33.70 -11.42
CA ASP A 15 9.16 -35.01 -11.91
C ASP A 15 7.63 -35.08 -12.05
N ILE A 16 6.89 -34.53 -11.08
CA ILE A 16 5.43 -34.41 -11.14
C ILE A 16 5.00 -33.55 -12.33
N TYR A 17 5.64 -32.40 -12.53
CA TYR A 17 5.33 -31.49 -13.63
C TYR A 17 5.54 -32.17 -14.99
N GLN A 18 6.67 -32.88 -15.19
CA GLN A 18 6.92 -33.65 -16.42
C GLN A 18 5.87 -34.74 -16.69
N ASN A 19 5.37 -35.38 -15.64
CA ASN A 19 4.32 -36.40 -15.77
C ASN A 19 2.97 -35.78 -16.17
N LEU A 20 2.64 -34.61 -15.62
CA LEU A 20 1.44 -33.86 -15.99
C LEU A 20 1.50 -33.34 -17.43
N GLU A 21 2.65 -32.85 -17.89
CA GLU A 21 2.84 -32.43 -19.29
C GLU A 21 2.65 -33.59 -20.28
N LYS A 22 3.20 -34.78 -19.94
CA LYS A 22 2.97 -36.01 -20.72
C LYS A 22 1.48 -36.37 -20.74
N TYR A 23 0.81 -36.28 -19.60
CA TYR A 23 -0.62 -36.57 -19.49
C TYR A 23 -1.47 -35.63 -20.36
N ILE A 24 -1.21 -34.32 -20.31
CA ILE A 24 -1.86 -33.31 -21.16
C ILE A 24 -1.64 -33.60 -22.64
N SER A 25 -0.39 -33.93 -23.02
CA SER A 25 -0.02 -34.24 -24.39
C SER A 25 -0.76 -35.47 -24.92
N ILE A 26 -0.87 -36.53 -24.11
CA ILE A 26 -1.61 -37.75 -24.46
C ILE A 26 -3.10 -37.46 -24.69
N LYS A 27 -3.69 -36.59 -23.87
CA LYS A 27 -5.11 -36.24 -23.95
C LYS A 27 -5.45 -35.21 -25.04
N LYS A 28 -4.44 -34.64 -25.73
CA LYS A 28 -4.58 -33.64 -26.81
C LYS A 28 -5.43 -32.42 -26.45
N ILE A 29 -5.45 -32.03 -25.18
CA ILE A 29 -6.30 -30.93 -24.67
C ILE A 29 -5.71 -29.54 -25.02
N ARG A 30 -4.39 -29.49 -25.25
CA ARG A 30 -3.60 -28.26 -25.28
C ARG A 30 -3.90 -27.35 -26.48
N ASP A 31 -3.87 -27.88 -27.69
CA ASP A 31 -3.79 -27.07 -28.92
C ASP A 31 -5.10 -26.32 -29.22
N GLU A 32 -6.26 -26.93 -28.94
CA GLU A 32 -7.57 -26.29 -29.13
C GLU A 32 -7.80 -25.15 -28.12
N LEU A 33 -7.44 -25.38 -26.85
CA LEU A 33 -7.58 -24.37 -25.79
C LEU A 33 -6.60 -23.22 -25.98
N TYR A 34 -5.36 -23.50 -26.41
CA TYR A 34 -4.34 -22.48 -26.60
C TYR A 34 -4.78 -21.42 -27.62
N ASN A 35 -5.28 -21.86 -28.78
CA ASN A 35 -5.76 -20.95 -29.81
C ASN A 35 -6.95 -20.10 -29.33
N LYS A 36 -7.87 -20.69 -28.56
CA LYS A 36 -9.03 -19.99 -28.01
C LYS A 36 -8.61 -18.91 -27.00
N VAL A 37 -7.67 -19.23 -26.12
CA VAL A 37 -7.16 -18.28 -25.12
C VAL A 37 -6.38 -17.16 -25.80
N MET A 38 -5.51 -17.47 -26.77
CA MET A 38 -4.74 -16.45 -27.50
C MET A 38 -5.63 -15.41 -28.17
N LEU A 39 -6.74 -15.83 -28.78
CA LEU A 39 -7.70 -14.90 -29.41
C LEU A 39 -8.38 -13.96 -28.40
N MET A 40 -8.54 -14.37 -27.14
CA MET A 40 -9.24 -13.59 -26.12
C MET A 40 -8.29 -12.74 -25.27
N TYR A 41 -7.07 -13.22 -25.02
CA TYR A 41 -6.08 -12.62 -24.13
C TYR A 41 -4.69 -12.64 -24.78
N PRO A 42 -4.48 -11.86 -25.87
CA PRO A 42 -3.24 -11.91 -26.63
C PRO A 42 -2.04 -11.40 -25.82
N LEU A 43 -2.22 -10.43 -24.92
CA LEU A 43 -1.14 -9.84 -24.14
C LEU A 43 -0.59 -10.81 -23.09
N SER A 44 -1.48 -11.60 -22.47
CA SER A 44 -1.11 -12.63 -21.50
C SER A 44 -0.26 -13.77 -22.08
N LEU A 45 -0.05 -13.82 -23.41
CA LEU A 45 0.66 -14.90 -24.11
C LEU A 45 1.83 -14.40 -24.99
N LEU A 46 2.22 -13.11 -24.89
CA LEU A 46 3.18 -12.44 -25.78
C LEU A 46 4.62 -13.01 -25.81
N ASP A 47 5.06 -13.74 -24.79
CA ASP A 47 6.46 -14.17 -24.61
C ASP A 47 6.73 -15.64 -24.94
N GLU A 48 6.09 -16.20 -25.97
CA GLU A 48 6.00 -17.66 -26.16
C GLU A 48 5.37 -18.32 -24.91
N GLY A 49 4.21 -17.79 -24.47
CA GLY A 49 3.52 -18.02 -23.19
C GLY A 49 3.10 -19.46 -22.84
N SER A 50 4.02 -20.42 -22.96
CA SER A 50 3.82 -21.83 -22.66
C SER A 50 3.74 -22.08 -21.16
N THR A 51 4.50 -21.35 -20.33
CA THR A 51 4.54 -21.58 -18.88
C THR A 51 3.25 -21.17 -18.18
N ALA A 52 2.80 -19.93 -18.35
CA ALA A 52 1.55 -19.44 -17.75
C ALA A 52 0.33 -20.24 -18.24
N PHE A 53 0.26 -20.53 -19.55
CA PHE A 53 -0.80 -21.36 -20.12
C PHE A 53 -0.77 -22.79 -19.57
N ASN A 54 0.40 -23.43 -19.50
CA ASN A 54 0.52 -24.80 -18.98
C ASN A 54 0.17 -24.85 -17.49
N LEU A 55 0.57 -23.84 -16.70
CA LEU A 55 0.23 -23.76 -15.28
C LEU A 55 -1.28 -23.59 -15.06
N TRP A 56 -1.92 -22.71 -15.82
CA TRP A 56 -3.38 -22.59 -15.80
C TRP A 56 -4.06 -23.90 -16.19
N LEU A 57 -3.60 -24.54 -17.27
CA LEU A 57 -4.17 -25.79 -17.76
C LEU A 57 -4.04 -26.91 -16.72
N ILE A 58 -2.94 -26.95 -15.99
CA ILE A 58 -2.68 -27.94 -14.95
C ILE A 58 -3.50 -27.65 -13.68
N CYS A 59 -3.47 -26.42 -13.18
CA CYS A 59 -3.96 -26.08 -11.84
C CYS A 59 -5.43 -25.64 -11.82
N ASP A 60 -5.90 -24.96 -12.87
CA ASP A 60 -7.11 -24.13 -12.82
C ASP A 60 -8.17 -24.53 -13.85
N TYR A 61 -7.77 -24.99 -15.03
CA TYR A 61 -8.71 -25.42 -16.07
C TYR A 61 -9.62 -26.53 -15.56
N LYS A 62 -10.92 -26.30 -15.67
CA LYS A 62 -11.96 -27.30 -15.41
C LYS A 62 -12.60 -27.68 -16.75
N ASP A 63 -12.75 -28.98 -16.96
CA ASP A 63 -13.47 -29.49 -18.12
C ASP A 63 -14.99 -29.43 -17.93
N GLU A 64 -15.74 -30.01 -18.87
CA GLU A 64 -17.20 -30.07 -18.82
C GLU A 64 -17.75 -30.85 -17.61
N GLU A 65 -16.95 -31.73 -17.01
CA GLU A 65 -17.28 -32.46 -15.77
C GLU A 65 -16.93 -31.66 -14.51
N GLY A 66 -16.33 -30.47 -14.64
CA GLY A 66 -15.89 -29.64 -13.53
C GLY A 66 -14.58 -30.10 -12.88
N LYS A 67 -13.85 -31.03 -13.50
CA LYS A 67 -12.61 -31.63 -12.98
C LYS A 67 -11.37 -30.97 -13.56
N THR A 68 -10.34 -30.80 -12.73
CA THR A 68 -9.03 -30.31 -13.21
C THR A 68 -8.19 -31.43 -13.83
N VAL A 69 -7.12 -31.06 -14.53
CA VAL A 69 -6.12 -32.03 -15.01
C VAL A 69 -5.56 -32.86 -13.86
N ILE A 70 -5.30 -32.22 -12.71
CA ILE A 70 -4.82 -32.89 -11.50
C ILE A 70 -5.86 -33.90 -10.98
N ASP A 71 -7.15 -33.56 -10.97
CA ASP A 71 -8.21 -34.49 -10.53
C ASP A 71 -8.22 -35.75 -11.39
N LYS A 72 -8.21 -35.57 -12.72
CA LYS A 72 -8.19 -36.70 -13.66
C LYS A 72 -6.91 -37.52 -13.56
N TYR A 73 -5.77 -36.86 -13.36
CA TYR A 73 -4.49 -37.53 -13.17
C TYR A 73 -4.49 -38.40 -11.90
N LEU A 74 -5.06 -37.90 -10.80
CA LEU A 74 -5.21 -38.65 -9.54
C LEU A 74 -6.20 -39.81 -9.65
N GLU A 75 -7.25 -39.68 -10.46
CA GLU A 75 -8.22 -40.75 -10.73
C GLU A 75 -7.64 -41.86 -11.64
N ASP A 76 -6.89 -41.49 -12.67
CA ASP A 76 -6.32 -42.42 -13.65
C ASP A 76 -5.08 -43.17 -13.11
N ASN A 77 -4.39 -42.64 -12.09
CA ASN A 77 -3.14 -43.21 -11.57
C ASN A 77 -3.24 -43.66 -10.10
N PHE A 78 -3.44 -44.97 -9.90
CA PHE A 78 -3.60 -45.58 -8.57
C PHE A 78 -2.31 -45.74 -7.75
N LEU A 79 -1.12 -45.50 -8.33
CA LEU A 79 0.18 -45.71 -7.68
C LEU A 79 0.86 -44.41 -7.19
N ILE A 80 0.11 -43.31 -7.09
CA ILE A 80 0.62 -42.03 -6.61
C ILE A 80 0.90 -42.10 -5.11
N ASN A 81 2.12 -41.74 -4.71
CA ASN A 81 2.49 -41.78 -3.30
C ASN A 81 1.89 -40.58 -2.54
N SER A 82 1.90 -40.64 -1.19
CA SER A 82 1.27 -39.61 -0.37
C SER A 82 1.90 -38.22 -0.52
N ILE A 83 3.21 -38.14 -0.80
CA ILE A 83 3.93 -36.87 -0.97
C ILE A 83 3.54 -36.24 -2.31
N GLU A 84 3.51 -37.03 -3.39
CA GLU A 84 3.06 -36.59 -4.71
C GLU A 84 1.62 -36.09 -4.67
N LYS A 85 0.73 -36.79 -3.95
CA LYS A 85 -0.67 -36.36 -3.77
C LYS A 85 -0.77 -35.02 -3.03
N GLU A 86 0.06 -34.81 -2.01
CA GLU A 86 0.11 -33.54 -1.27
C GLU A 86 0.58 -32.39 -2.17
N ILE A 87 1.64 -32.61 -2.96
CA ILE A 87 2.15 -31.61 -3.93
C ILE A 87 1.08 -31.27 -4.99
N LEU A 88 0.45 -32.28 -5.57
CA LEU A 88 -0.64 -32.10 -6.55
C LEU A 88 -1.82 -31.32 -5.94
N THR A 89 -2.16 -31.61 -4.69
CA THR A 89 -3.23 -30.89 -3.99
C THR A 89 -2.83 -29.43 -3.72
N ALA A 90 -1.59 -29.18 -3.28
CA ALA A 90 -1.08 -27.83 -3.06
C ALA A 90 -1.13 -26.98 -4.34
N LYS A 91 -0.70 -27.55 -5.47
CA LYS A 91 -0.78 -26.91 -6.80
C LYS A 91 -2.20 -26.57 -7.23
N LYS A 92 -3.15 -27.46 -6.96
CA LYS A 92 -4.57 -27.22 -7.25
C LYS A 92 -5.13 -26.08 -6.38
N MET A 93 -4.64 -25.90 -5.16
CA MET A 93 -5.15 -24.88 -4.23
C MET A 93 -4.50 -23.51 -4.43
N SER A 94 -3.34 -23.42 -5.08
CA SER A 94 -2.65 -22.15 -5.31
C SER A 94 -3.27 -21.32 -6.43
N TYR A 95 -2.97 -20.03 -6.40
CA TYR A 95 -3.42 -19.04 -7.37
C TYR A 95 -2.34 -17.96 -7.50
N PRO A 96 -2.25 -17.26 -8.65
CA PRO A 96 -1.36 -16.13 -8.79
C PRO A 96 -1.87 -14.94 -7.95
N SER A 97 -0.96 -14.18 -7.36
CA SER A 97 -1.28 -12.94 -6.66
C SER A 97 -0.15 -11.93 -6.81
N LEU A 98 -0.43 -10.68 -6.43
CA LEU A 98 0.58 -9.66 -6.27
C LEU A 98 1.11 -9.70 -4.83
N TYR A 99 2.43 -9.68 -4.71
CA TYR A 99 3.11 -9.73 -3.43
C TYR A 99 4.11 -8.60 -3.30
N GLU A 100 4.16 -7.99 -2.11
CA GLU A 100 5.17 -7.02 -1.70
C GLU A 100 6.19 -7.72 -0.80
N ILE A 101 7.49 -7.55 -1.06
CA ILE A 101 8.52 -8.09 -0.19
C ILE A 101 8.65 -7.22 1.05
N LEU A 102 8.35 -7.77 2.22
CA LEU A 102 8.54 -7.08 3.49
C LEU A 102 10.00 -7.22 3.98
N GLU A 103 10.56 -8.42 3.88
CA GLU A 103 11.88 -8.71 4.42
C GLU A 103 12.51 -9.93 3.72
N ILE A 104 13.84 -9.95 3.62
CA ILE A 104 14.58 -11.14 3.15
C ILE A 104 15.55 -11.56 4.24
N LYS A 105 15.33 -12.75 4.81
CA LYS A 105 16.13 -13.36 5.88
C LYS A 105 16.76 -14.65 5.37
N ASN A 106 18.05 -14.63 5.08
CA ASN A 106 18.73 -15.79 4.49
C ASN A 106 17.94 -16.29 3.26
N GLU A 107 17.59 -17.58 3.22
CA GLU A 107 16.87 -18.22 2.10
C GLU A 107 15.35 -18.03 2.17
N ILE A 108 14.86 -17.17 3.07
CA ILE A 108 13.44 -16.95 3.30
C ILE A 108 13.08 -15.52 2.88
N ILE A 109 12.08 -15.40 2.01
CA ILE A 109 11.44 -14.15 1.63
C ILE A 109 10.15 -14.03 2.44
N ILE A 110 10.01 -12.95 3.19
CA ILE A 110 8.76 -12.60 3.87
C ILE A 110 8.03 -11.61 2.96
N ALA A 111 6.85 -11.99 2.49
CA ALA A 111 6.08 -11.19 1.56
C ALA A 111 4.63 -11.00 2.03
N ASN A 112 4.06 -9.84 1.76
CA ASN A 112 2.66 -9.52 1.98
C ASN A 112 1.88 -9.75 0.69
N ASN A 113 0.84 -10.59 0.73
CA ASN A 113 -0.12 -10.67 -0.37
C ASN A 113 -0.95 -9.39 -0.40
N VAL A 114 -0.80 -8.60 -1.46
CA VAL A 114 -1.37 -7.25 -1.53
C VAL A 114 -2.91 -7.26 -1.51
N PHE A 115 -3.54 -8.32 -2.01
CA PHE A 115 -5.00 -8.41 -2.07
C PHE A 115 -5.64 -9.01 -0.82
N THR A 116 -4.92 -9.86 -0.07
CA THR A 116 -5.47 -10.53 1.12
C THR A 116 -4.85 -10.05 2.43
N ALA A 117 -3.82 -9.22 2.37
CA ALA A 117 -2.97 -8.80 3.49
C ALA A 117 -2.33 -9.97 4.27
N GLU A 118 -2.29 -11.17 3.67
CA GLU A 118 -1.68 -12.34 4.29
C GLU A 118 -0.15 -12.25 4.15
N VAL A 119 0.55 -12.30 5.29
CA VAL A 119 2.01 -12.38 5.31
C VAL A 119 2.44 -13.84 5.20
N ILE A 120 3.28 -14.12 4.21
CA ILE A 120 3.76 -15.46 3.91
C ILE A 120 5.29 -15.54 3.94
N GLU A 121 5.81 -16.67 4.40
CA GLU A 121 7.24 -17.00 4.37
C GLU A 121 7.51 -17.95 3.20
N ILE A 122 8.30 -17.51 2.23
CA ILE A 122 8.61 -18.22 0.99
C ILE A 122 10.06 -18.70 1.08
N LEU A 123 10.29 -20.00 0.89
CA LEU A 123 11.63 -20.57 0.84
C LEU A 123 12.17 -20.46 -0.59
N GLU A 124 13.14 -19.58 -0.80
CA GLU A 124 13.76 -19.33 -2.10
C GLU A 124 15.29 -19.12 -1.93
N PRO A 125 16.08 -20.19 -1.98
CA PRO A 125 17.52 -20.13 -1.79
C PRO A 125 18.28 -19.49 -2.96
N SER A 126 17.68 -19.39 -4.15
CA SER A 126 18.30 -18.84 -5.37
C SER A 126 17.96 -17.38 -5.64
N GLY A 127 16.85 -16.86 -5.11
CA GLY A 127 16.32 -15.51 -5.39
C GLY A 127 17.02 -14.33 -4.68
N LYS A 128 18.03 -14.59 -3.83
CA LYS A 128 18.75 -13.55 -3.05
C LYS A 128 19.39 -12.43 -3.86
N GLN A 129 19.65 -12.64 -5.14
CA GLN A 129 20.44 -11.71 -5.96
C GLN A 129 19.60 -10.70 -6.74
N ILE A 130 18.28 -10.89 -6.83
CA ILE A 130 17.41 -10.12 -7.73
C ILE A 130 16.28 -9.40 -6.98
N LEU A 131 15.71 -10.03 -5.95
CA LEU A 131 14.56 -9.52 -5.20
C LEU A 131 14.98 -8.69 -3.98
N LYS A 132 14.30 -7.55 -3.70
CA LYS A 132 14.60 -6.65 -2.58
C LYS A 132 13.36 -6.31 -1.76
N THR A 133 13.54 -5.93 -0.50
CA THR A 133 12.46 -5.35 0.32
C THR A 133 11.81 -4.15 -0.37
N GLY A 134 10.48 -4.15 -0.41
CA GLY A 134 9.64 -3.18 -1.06
C GLY A 134 9.42 -3.42 -2.55
N ASP A 135 10.03 -4.46 -3.14
CA ASP A 135 9.69 -4.87 -4.50
C ASP A 135 8.33 -5.55 -4.55
N TYR A 136 7.66 -5.39 -5.69
CA TYR A 136 6.41 -6.07 -5.99
C TYR A 136 6.64 -7.12 -7.07
N PHE A 137 6.00 -8.27 -6.92
CA PHE A 137 6.03 -9.32 -7.92
C PHE A 137 4.68 -10.01 -8.03
N LEU A 138 4.31 -10.35 -9.26
CA LEU A 138 3.21 -11.22 -9.59
C LEU A 138 3.76 -12.66 -9.64
N ALA A 139 3.26 -13.52 -8.77
CA ALA A 139 3.68 -14.92 -8.75
C ALA A 139 2.57 -15.83 -8.25
N ARG A 140 2.70 -17.13 -8.52
CA ARG A 140 1.91 -18.17 -7.87
C ARG A 140 2.76 -18.85 -6.81
N ILE A 141 2.17 -19.09 -5.63
CA ILE A 141 2.86 -19.68 -4.49
C ILE A 141 2.12 -20.93 -4.03
N ASP A 142 2.83 -22.07 -4.00
CA ASP A 142 2.31 -23.35 -3.55
C ASP A 142 2.73 -23.61 -2.09
N ASN A 143 1.80 -24.05 -1.24
CA ASN A 143 2.13 -24.55 0.09
C ASN A 143 2.37 -26.07 0.05
N VAL A 144 3.64 -26.47 -0.10
CA VAL A 144 4.04 -27.88 -0.20
C VAL A 144 4.70 -28.30 1.11
N LEU A 145 4.16 -29.33 1.78
CA LEU A 145 4.76 -29.88 3.01
C LEU A 145 5.04 -28.79 4.07
N LYS A 146 4.12 -27.82 4.19
CA LYS A 146 4.20 -26.63 5.06
C LYS A 146 5.31 -25.64 4.71
N ARG A 147 5.76 -25.62 3.46
CA ARG A 147 6.70 -24.61 2.95
C ARG A 147 6.05 -23.92 1.76
N ASN A 148 6.10 -22.59 1.74
CA ASN A 148 5.66 -21.85 0.56
C ASN A 148 6.81 -21.75 -0.44
N LEU A 149 6.51 -22.03 -1.70
CA LEU A 149 7.46 -22.07 -2.79
C LEU A 149 6.86 -21.40 -4.01
N PHE A 150 7.70 -20.74 -4.81
CA PHE A 150 7.28 -20.23 -6.10
C PHE A 150 6.89 -21.37 -7.04
N SER A 151 5.83 -21.13 -7.83
CA SER A 151 5.30 -22.06 -8.81
C SER A 151 5.18 -21.36 -10.14
N GLY A 152 6.11 -21.64 -11.04
CA GLY A 152 6.15 -21.01 -12.35
C GLY A 152 6.96 -19.73 -12.39
N GLU A 153 6.54 -18.82 -13.27
CA GLU A 153 7.21 -17.54 -13.49
C GLU A 153 6.92 -16.55 -12.37
N ILE A 154 7.97 -15.79 -12.03
CA ILE A 154 7.90 -14.64 -11.13
C ILE A 154 8.03 -13.42 -12.04
N ILE A 155 6.98 -12.61 -12.11
CA ILE A 155 6.97 -11.40 -12.93
C ILE A 155 7.17 -10.21 -12.00
N TYR A 156 8.20 -9.41 -12.25
CA TYR A 156 8.41 -8.18 -11.51
C TYR A 156 7.31 -7.17 -11.85
N ALA A 157 6.73 -6.56 -10.82
CA ALA A 157 5.72 -5.53 -10.97
C ALA A 157 6.35 -4.16 -10.67
N PRO A 158 6.47 -3.27 -11.67
CA PRO A 158 6.96 -1.92 -11.44
C PRO A 158 6.07 -1.19 -10.43
N LYS A 159 6.67 -0.46 -9.49
CA LYS A 159 5.92 0.27 -8.46
C LYS A 159 4.93 1.27 -9.04
N SER A 160 5.23 1.85 -10.21
CA SER A 160 4.32 2.74 -10.93
C SER A 160 3.05 2.04 -11.41
N VAL A 161 3.12 0.76 -11.76
CA VAL A 161 2.01 -0.05 -12.29
C VAL A 161 1.12 -0.57 -11.15
N VAL A 162 1.70 -0.82 -9.98
CA VAL A 162 1.05 -1.47 -8.84
C VAL A 162 -0.29 -0.81 -8.42
N PRO A 163 -0.38 0.51 -8.21
CA PRO A 163 -1.65 1.13 -7.80
C PRO A 163 -2.78 0.95 -8.82
N TYR A 164 -2.46 1.04 -10.13
CA TYR A 164 -3.44 0.91 -11.20
C TYR A 164 -3.90 -0.54 -11.36
N PHE A 165 -2.95 -1.48 -11.33
CA PHE A 165 -3.26 -2.90 -11.37
C PHE A 165 -4.13 -3.34 -10.17
N ILE A 166 -3.78 -2.90 -8.95
CA ILE A 166 -4.59 -3.19 -7.75
C ILE A 166 -6.02 -2.64 -7.94
N LYS A 167 -6.15 -1.39 -8.37
CA LYS A 167 -7.44 -0.74 -8.57
C LYS A 167 -8.31 -1.51 -9.57
N GLU A 168 -7.74 -1.92 -10.70
CA GLU A 168 -8.47 -2.64 -11.73
C GLU A 168 -8.90 -4.03 -11.25
N VAL A 169 -8.00 -4.77 -10.58
CA VAL A 169 -8.30 -6.09 -10.00
C VAL A 169 -9.41 -6.00 -8.97
N LEU A 170 -9.35 -5.01 -8.07
CA LEU A 170 -10.38 -4.83 -7.05
C LEU A 170 -11.72 -4.40 -7.66
N TYR A 171 -11.70 -3.57 -8.70
CA TYR A 171 -12.92 -3.20 -9.43
C TYR A 171 -13.58 -4.44 -10.05
N ASP A 172 -12.80 -5.27 -10.75
CA ASP A 172 -13.34 -6.45 -11.41
C ASP A 172 -13.77 -7.54 -10.42
N PHE A 173 -12.98 -7.76 -9.36
CA PHE A 173 -13.35 -8.69 -8.29
C PHE A 173 -14.66 -8.28 -7.64
N ASN A 174 -14.84 -7.01 -7.28
CA ASN A 174 -16.08 -6.52 -6.67
C ASN A 174 -17.27 -6.63 -7.62
N TYR A 175 -17.06 -6.45 -8.93
CA TYR A 175 -18.09 -6.67 -9.94
C TYR A 175 -18.54 -8.14 -9.98
N GLU A 176 -17.61 -9.10 -9.96
CA GLU A 176 -17.95 -10.54 -9.91
C GLU A 176 -18.55 -10.96 -8.57
N LEU A 177 -18.04 -10.43 -7.45
CA LEU A 177 -18.57 -10.67 -6.10
C LEU A 177 -20.02 -10.17 -5.96
N SER A 178 -20.40 -9.09 -6.66
CA SER A 178 -21.78 -8.59 -6.67
C SER A 178 -22.77 -9.57 -7.30
N LYS A 179 -22.29 -10.52 -8.12
CA LYS A 179 -23.08 -11.58 -8.76
C LYS A 179 -23.12 -12.85 -7.89
N ASP A 180 -22.04 -13.14 -7.17
CA ASP A 180 -21.92 -14.26 -6.23
C ASP A 180 -21.17 -13.84 -4.96
N PHE A 181 -21.92 -13.54 -3.90
CA PHE A 181 -21.38 -13.10 -2.62
C PHE A 181 -20.56 -14.15 -1.87
N SER A 182 -20.54 -15.41 -2.33
CA SER A 182 -19.69 -16.47 -1.74
C SER A 182 -18.32 -16.59 -2.41
N LEU A 183 -18.07 -15.79 -3.45
CA LEU A 183 -16.83 -15.82 -4.22
C LEU A 183 -15.63 -15.37 -3.39
N SER A 184 -14.68 -16.27 -3.16
CA SER A 184 -13.40 -15.93 -2.57
C SER A 184 -12.47 -15.27 -3.59
N PHE A 185 -11.49 -14.47 -3.15
CA PHE A 185 -10.52 -13.86 -4.06
C PHE A 185 -9.71 -14.92 -4.83
N SER A 186 -9.35 -16.03 -4.18
CA SER A 186 -8.64 -17.14 -4.83
C SER A 186 -9.49 -17.81 -5.91
N ASP A 187 -10.78 -18.04 -5.66
CA ASP A 187 -11.68 -18.60 -6.68
C ASP A 187 -11.92 -17.63 -7.83
N TYR A 188 -12.04 -16.33 -7.54
CA TYR A 188 -12.11 -15.28 -8.55
C TYR A 188 -10.91 -15.31 -9.49
N VAL A 189 -9.69 -15.27 -8.95
CA VAL A 189 -8.47 -15.26 -9.76
C VAL A 189 -8.35 -16.54 -10.58
N LYS A 190 -8.67 -17.71 -10.01
CA LYS A 190 -8.60 -18.98 -10.74
C LYS A 190 -9.61 -19.07 -11.89
N ASN A 191 -10.83 -18.57 -11.68
CA ASN A 191 -11.85 -18.53 -12.72
C ASN A 191 -11.55 -17.48 -13.80
N ASN A 192 -10.77 -16.45 -13.48
CA ASN A 192 -10.42 -15.34 -14.36
C ASN A 192 -8.92 -15.23 -14.65
N TYR A 193 -8.19 -16.36 -14.64
CA TYR A 193 -6.72 -16.39 -14.65
C TYR A 193 -6.10 -15.51 -15.73
N PHE A 194 -6.47 -15.72 -17.00
CA PHE A 194 -5.88 -14.93 -18.09
C PHE A 194 -6.28 -13.46 -18.03
N ARG A 195 -7.52 -13.17 -17.64
CA ARG A 195 -7.98 -11.78 -17.46
C ARG A 195 -7.15 -11.05 -16.40
N PHE A 196 -6.82 -11.72 -15.29
CA PHE A 196 -5.98 -11.16 -14.24
C PHE A 196 -4.57 -10.80 -14.74
N TYR A 197 -3.94 -11.66 -15.56
CA TYR A 197 -2.66 -11.34 -16.19
C TYR A 197 -2.79 -10.26 -17.28
N ASP A 198 -3.86 -10.29 -18.07
CA ASP A 198 -4.12 -9.30 -19.13
C ASP A 198 -4.24 -7.90 -18.54
N MET A 199 -4.95 -7.76 -17.41
CA MET A 199 -5.02 -6.51 -16.64
C MET A 199 -3.64 -6.08 -16.17
N PHE A 200 -2.82 -6.99 -15.63
CA PHE A 200 -1.44 -6.66 -15.24
C PHE A 200 -0.64 -6.12 -16.42
N TYR A 201 -0.64 -6.81 -17.57
CA TYR A 201 0.12 -6.39 -18.74
C TYR A 201 -0.43 -5.11 -19.39
N MET A 202 -1.75 -4.91 -19.41
CA MET A 202 -2.35 -3.65 -19.87
C MET A 202 -1.90 -2.47 -19.02
N ASN A 203 -1.98 -2.59 -17.69
CA ASN A 203 -1.47 -1.54 -16.80
C ASN A 203 0.04 -1.36 -16.93
N ALA A 204 0.78 -2.45 -17.18
CA ALA A 204 2.19 -2.34 -17.49
C ALA A 204 2.38 -1.53 -18.78
N TYR A 205 1.78 -1.88 -19.90
CA TYR A 205 1.92 -1.13 -21.16
C TYR A 205 1.45 0.33 -21.09
N GLU A 206 0.38 0.60 -20.33
CA GLU A 206 -0.18 1.95 -20.22
C GLU A 206 0.60 2.85 -19.26
N HIS A 207 1.27 2.27 -18.25
CA HIS A 207 1.89 3.01 -17.16
C HIS A 207 3.40 2.71 -16.99
N PHE A 208 3.95 1.92 -17.89
CA PHE A 208 5.36 1.54 -18.00
C PHE A 208 5.68 1.29 -19.48
N ASN A 209 6.59 2.06 -20.08
CA ASN A 209 6.91 1.97 -21.50
C ASN A 209 8.28 1.32 -21.75
N PRO A 210 8.46 0.00 -21.59
CA PRO A 210 9.74 -0.63 -21.86
C PRO A 210 9.82 -1.09 -23.32
N SER A 211 10.63 -0.43 -24.13
CA SER A 211 11.22 -1.12 -25.29
C SER A 211 12.11 -2.25 -24.76
N LYS A 212 11.87 -3.48 -25.22
CA LYS A 212 12.59 -4.70 -24.81
C LYS A 212 14.12 -4.66 -25.00
N GLU A 213 14.65 -3.71 -25.77
CA GLU A 213 16.09 -3.56 -26.02
C GLU A 213 16.80 -2.68 -24.95
N ASP A 214 16.09 -1.77 -24.28
CA ASP A 214 16.69 -0.80 -23.36
C ASP A 214 16.93 -1.36 -21.95
N ALA A 215 16.07 -2.28 -21.49
CA ALA A 215 16.19 -2.92 -20.19
C ALA A 215 17.55 -3.63 -20.01
N LEU A 216 18.07 -4.33 -21.03
CA LEU A 216 19.36 -5.02 -20.93
C LEU A 216 20.56 -4.06 -20.85
N SER A 217 20.50 -2.89 -21.51
CA SER A 217 21.61 -1.93 -21.53
C SER A 217 21.73 -1.16 -20.21
N ILE A 218 20.63 -0.84 -19.54
CA ILE A 218 20.67 -0.14 -18.25
C ILE A 218 21.27 -1.00 -17.15
N TYR A 219 20.93 -2.29 -17.09
CA TYR A 219 21.43 -3.17 -16.05
C TYR A 219 22.95 -3.33 -16.09
N GLU A 220 23.56 -3.35 -17.28
CA GLU A 220 25.02 -3.38 -17.43
C GLU A 220 25.68 -2.10 -16.89
N ASP A 221 25.15 -0.92 -17.23
CA ASP A 221 25.72 0.36 -16.76
C ASP A 221 25.54 0.54 -15.25
N ILE A 222 24.42 0.07 -14.70
CA ILE A 222 24.15 0.07 -13.27
C ILE A 222 25.08 -0.91 -12.54
N GLU A 223 25.28 -2.12 -13.06
CA GLU A 223 26.17 -3.12 -12.45
C GLU A 223 27.62 -2.60 -12.39
N GLU A 224 28.10 -1.99 -13.47
CA GLU A 224 29.41 -1.32 -13.51
C GLU A 224 29.54 -0.24 -12.44
N PHE A 225 28.55 0.65 -12.34
CA PHE A 225 28.56 1.73 -11.34
C PHE A 225 28.41 1.20 -9.92
N GLN A 226 27.61 0.15 -9.71
CA GLN A 226 27.41 -0.52 -8.43
C GLN A 226 28.72 -1.11 -7.91
N ASN A 227 29.51 -1.74 -8.77
CA ASN A 227 30.84 -2.25 -8.43
C ASN A 227 31.80 -1.12 -8.04
N TYR A 228 31.74 0.02 -8.73
CA TYR A 228 32.54 1.20 -8.38
C TYR A 228 32.16 1.83 -7.04
N ILE A 229 30.87 2.05 -6.78
CA ILE A 229 30.41 2.79 -5.59
C ILE A 229 30.54 1.96 -4.30
N LYS A 230 30.37 0.62 -4.39
CA LYS A 230 30.59 -0.32 -3.28
C LYS A 230 32.01 -0.29 -2.72
N LEU A 231 33.00 0.10 -3.53
CA LEU A 231 34.39 0.25 -3.09
C LEU A 231 34.65 1.58 -2.36
N LYS A 232 33.71 2.53 -2.41
CA LYS A 232 33.88 3.90 -1.90
C LYS A 232 32.92 4.28 -0.77
N ARG A 233 31.77 3.61 -0.68
CA ARG A 233 30.69 3.96 0.23
C ARG A 233 30.12 2.72 0.91
N ASP A 234 29.50 2.90 2.06
CA ASP A 234 28.80 1.82 2.75
C ASP A 234 27.66 1.24 1.89
N PRO A 235 27.28 -0.03 2.11
CA PRO A 235 26.28 -0.71 1.29
C PRO A 235 24.95 0.03 1.16
N SER A 236 24.47 0.64 2.26
CA SER A 236 23.20 1.38 2.29
C SER A 236 23.24 2.68 1.47
N VAL A 237 24.39 3.37 1.45
CA VAL A 237 24.59 4.59 0.67
C VAL A 237 24.76 4.24 -0.82
N SER A 238 25.49 3.17 -1.09
CA SER A 238 25.66 2.62 -2.44
C SER A 238 24.31 2.26 -3.07
N GLU A 239 23.45 1.55 -2.33
CA GLU A 239 22.12 1.15 -2.77
C GLU A 239 21.21 2.35 -3.03
N LYS A 240 21.23 3.33 -2.12
CA LYS A 240 20.50 4.60 -2.30
C LYS A 240 20.92 5.32 -3.59
N TYR A 241 22.20 5.27 -3.97
CA TYR A 241 22.70 5.92 -5.17
C TYR A 241 22.31 5.16 -6.44
N ILE A 242 22.29 3.83 -6.40
CA ILE A 242 21.81 3.02 -7.54
C ILE A 242 20.33 3.29 -7.81
N ASN A 243 19.49 3.27 -6.77
CA ASN A 243 18.06 3.50 -6.93
C ASN A 243 17.79 4.89 -7.53
N LYS A 244 18.51 5.92 -7.06
CA LYS A 244 18.34 7.28 -7.59
C LYS A 244 18.83 7.45 -9.03
N LEU A 245 19.80 6.65 -9.46
CA LEU A 245 20.27 6.65 -10.84
C LEU A 245 19.26 5.97 -11.77
N PHE A 246 18.59 4.90 -11.30
CA PHE A 246 17.43 4.33 -11.98
C PHE A 246 16.30 5.36 -12.12
N GLU A 247 15.94 6.05 -11.05
CA GLU A 247 14.89 7.07 -11.09
C GLU A 247 15.20 8.19 -12.10
N ILE A 248 16.48 8.62 -12.21
CA ILE A 248 16.90 9.61 -13.22
C ILE A 248 16.75 9.07 -14.64
N TYR A 249 17.11 7.80 -14.84
CA TYR A 249 16.96 7.16 -16.14
C TYR A 249 15.49 7.10 -16.54
N GLU A 250 14.64 6.57 -15.67
CA GLU A 250 13.21 6.39 -15.91
C GLU A 250 12.49 7.72 -16.17
N TYR A 251 12.84 8.75 -15.40
CA TYR A 251 12.17 10.05 -15.49
C TYR A 251 12.59 10.86 -16.72
N TYR A 252 13.86 10.82 -17.12
CA TYR A 252 14.39 11.80 -18.06
C TYR A 252 15.16 11.23 -19.26
N LEU A 253 15.83 10.09 -19.11
CA LEU A 253 16.63 9.53 -20.19
C LEU A 253 15.79 8.63 -21.10
N ASP A 254 14.98 7.76 -20.49
CA ASP A 254 14.12 6.80 -21.19
C ASP A 254 13.09 7.50 -22.10
N PRO A 255 12.38 8.57 -21.68
CA PRO A 255 11.43 9.28 -22.57
C PRO A 255 12.10 9.98 -23.76
N GLU A 256 13.41 10.23 -23.68
CA GLU A 256 14.21 10.91 -24.71
C GLU A 256 15.03 9.92 -25.57
N ASP A 257 14.79 8.60 -25.45
CA ASP A 257 15.56 7.53 -26.09
C ASP A 257 17.08 7.61 -25.79
N LEU A 258 17.43 7.97 -24.55
CA LEU A 258 18.82 8.12 -24.08
C LEU A 258 19.19 7.04 -23.06
N SER A 259 20.45 6.60 -23.11
CA SER A 259 21.01 5.70 -22.09
C SER A 259 21.75 6.48 -20.99
N LEU A 260 22.11 5.79 -19.90
CA LEU A 260 23.01 6.35 -18.87
C LEU A 260 24.39 6.74 -19.43
N ARG A 261 24.82 6.20 -20.58
CA ARG A 261 26.07 6.60 -21.25
C ARG A 261 25.94 7.93 -21.96
N ASP A 262 24.71 8.35 -22.30
CA ASP A 262 24.40 9.58 -22.99
C ASP A 262 24.23 10.79 -22.07
N LEU A 263 24.41 10.63 -20.75
CA LEU A 263 24.43 11.74 -19.78
C LEU A 263 25.50 12.81 -20.07
N ASN A 264 26.47 12.51 -20.95
CA ASN A 264 27.41 13.50 -21.48
C ASN A 264 26.79 14.47 -22.52
N LYS A 265 25.67 14.09 -23.13
CA LYS A 265 24.89 14.87 -24.12
C LYS A 265 23.74 15.65 -23.48
N VAL A 266 23.36 15.31 -22.25
CA VAL A 266 22.26 15.95 -21.51
C VAL A 266 22.65 17.35 -21.01
N ASP A 267 21.73 18.31 -21.14
CA ASP A 267 21.78 19.58 -20.40
C ASP A 267 21.32 19.35 -18.95
N LEU A 268 22.27 19.17 -18.04
CA LEU A 268 22.00 18.90 -16.63
C LEU A 268 21.34 20.09 -15.94
N ILE A 269 21.58 21.32 -16.42
CA ILE A 269 20.94 22.52 -15.85
C ILE A 269 19.46 22.53 -16.23
N GLY A 270 19.15 22.22 -17.49
CA GLY A 270 17.78 22.01 -17.98
C GLY A 270 17.08 20.91 -17.20
N PHE A 271 17.69 19.72 -17.15
CA PHE A 271 17.20 18.57 -16.37
C PHE A 271 16.76 18.95 -14.95
N PHE A 272 17.60 19.62 -14.16
CA PHE A 272 17.24 19.97 -12.78
C PHE A 272 16.11 21.00 -12.69
N LYS A 273 15.97 21.89 -13.67
CA LYS A 273 14.85 22.85 -13.70
C LYS A 273 13.55 22.15 -14.06
N ASP A 274 13.58 21.31 -15.08
CA ASP A 274 12.41 20.58 -15.56
C ASP A 274 11.94 19.58 -14.48
N ALA A 275 12.89 18.84 -13.90
CA ALA A 275 12.66 17.96 -12.75
C ALA A 275 12.00 18.65 -11.55
N ILE A 276 12.31 19.91 -11.30
CA ILE A 276 11.70 20.69 -10.22
C ILE A 276 10.30 21.17 -10.63
N ASN A 277 10.16 21.72 -11.83
CA ASN A 277 8.90 22.26 -12.34
C ASN A 277 7.83 21.18 -12.52
N GLU A 278 8.23 19.97 -12.89
CA GLU A 278 7.34 18.83 -13.12
C GLU A 278 7.09 18.01 -11.83
N GLY A 279 7.68 18.42 -10.70
CA GLY A 279 7.44 17.77 -9.41
C GLY A 279 8.18 16.44 -9.22
N PHE A 280 9.18 16.10 -10.05
CA PHE A 280 10.07 14.96 -9.80
C PHE A 280 11.00 15.22 -8.60
N ILE A 281 11.41 16.47 -8.40
CA ILE A 281 12.18 16.94 -7.24
C ILE A 281 11.30 17.82 -6.35
N ILE A 282 10.73 17.21 -5.31
CA ILE A 282 9.78 17.84 -4.39
C ILE A 282 10.38 18.40 -3.10
N SER A 283 11.69 18.23 -2.87
CA SER A 283 12.32 18.71 -1.62
C SER A 283 13.81 19.03 -1.78
N SER A 284 14.32 19.89 -0.90
CA SER A 284 15.76 20.23 -0.85
C SER A 284 16.65 19.01 -0.59
N GLU A 285 16.14 18.03 0.16
CA GLU A 285 16.85 16.77 0.46
C GLU A 285 16.90 15.88 -0.77
N SER A 286 15.78 15.78 -1.49
CA SER A 286 15.68 15.06 -2.77
C SER A 286 16.62 15.67 -3.82
N PHE A 287 16.58 17.00 -3.98
CA PHE A 287 17.48 17.74 -4.88
C PHE A 287 18.96 17.45 -4.58
N SER A 288 19.33 17.55 -3.31
CA SER A 288 20.73 17.35 -2.88
C SER A 288 21.20 15.92 -3.16
N LEU A 289 20.31 14.94 -2.99
CA LEU A 289 20.60 13.54 -3.23
C LEU A 289 20.78 13.24 -4.73
N TYR A 290 19.89 13.71 -5.60
CA TYR A 290 20.05 13.53 -7.05
C TYR A 290 21.32 14.21 -7.58
N LEU A 291 21.63 15.41 -7.08
CA LEU A 291 22.86 16.11 -7.43
C LEU A 291 24.11 15.34 -6.99
N GLU A 292 24.08 14.73 -5.81
CA GLU A 292 25.19 13.91 -5.32
C GLU A 292 25.39 12.65 -6.17
N VAL A 293 24.30 11.95 -6.50
CA VAL A 293 24.30 10.72 -7.32
C VAL A 293 24.81 10.99 -8.73
N LEU A 294 24.28 12.01 -9.41
CA LEU A 294 24.77 12.42 -10.72
C LEU A 294 26.25 12.82 -10.69
N THR A 295 26.69 13.47 -9.61
CA THR A 295 28.11 13.82 -9.48
C THR A 295 28.99 12.58 -9.42
N GLU A 296 28.63 11.60 -8.60
CA GLU A 296 29.43 10.39 -8.42
C GLU A 296 29.43 9.51 -9.67
N TYR A 297 28.29 9.40 -10.37
CA TYR A 297 28.19 8.67 -11.62
C TYR A 297 28.98 9.34 -12.76
N ILE A 298 28.85 10.65 -12.92
CA ILE A 298 29.59 11.39 -13.96
C ILE A 298 31.10 11.38 -13.65
N MET A 299 31.48 11.47 -12.37
CA MET A 299 32.88 11.28 -11.97
C MET A 299 33.38 9.89 -12.33
N PHE A 300 32.61 8.84 -12.06
CA PHE A 300 32.93 7.47 -12.46
C PHE A 300 33.18 7.36 -13.96
N LYS A 301 32.21 7.74 -14.81
CA LYS A 301 32.37 7.64 -16.27
C LYS A 301 33.48 8.56 -16.81
N SER A 302 33.75 9.70 -16.16
CA SER A 302 34.87 10.57 -16.54
C SER A 302 36.26 9.95 -16.32
N THR A 303 36.37 8.92 -15.47
CA THR A 303 37.62 8.14 -15.34
C THR A 303 37.84 7.16 -16.49
N GLN A 304 36.78 6.84 -17.24
CA GLN A 304 36.78 5.89 -18.35
C GLN A 304 36.86 6.58 -19.71
N THR A 305 36.23 7.76 -19.86
CA THR A 305 36.28 8.58 -21.09
C THR A 305 36.35 10.09 -20.79
N LYS A 306 36.94 10.87 -21.70
CA LYS A 306 37.05 12.34 -21.59
C LYS A 306 35.74 13.07 -21.95
N ASP A 307 34.76 12.36 -22.49
CA ASP A 307 33.54 12.97 -23.05
C ASP A 307 32.63 13.59 -21.98
N PHE A 308 32.80 13.23 -20.69
CA PHE A 308 32.04 13.77 -19.55
C PHE A 308 32.58 15.09 -18.98
N SER A 309 33.64 15.67 -19.58
CA SER A 309 34.25 16.90 -19.08
C SER A 309 33.32 18.12 -19.07
N ASN A 310 32.32 18.16 -19.96
CA ASN A 310 31.31 19.21 -19.99
C ASN A 310 30.27 19.02 -18.87
N SER A 311 29.78 17.80 -18.68
CA SER A 311 28.85 17.44 -17.59
C SER A 311 29.43 17.76 -16.22
N LEU A 312 30.74 17.53 -16.00
CA LEU A 312 31.43 17.92 -14.77
C LEU A 312 31.41 19.44 -14.53
N LYS A 313 31.52 20.26 -15.58
CA LYS A 313 31.42 21.73 -15.45
C LYS A 313 30.00 22.16 -15.10
N GLN A 314 28.99 21.55 -15.71
CA GLN A 314 27.59 21.84 -15.40
C GLN A 314 27.23 21.46 -13.97
N ILE A 315 27.65 20.28 -13.49
CA ILE A 315 27.49 19.87 -12.09
C ILE A 315 28.11 20.88 -11.13
N LYS A 316 29.32 21.38 -11.46
CA LYS A 316 29.96 22.42 -10.66
C LYS A 316 29.12 23.69 -10.60
N MET A 317 28.57 24.14 -11.72
CA MET A 317 27.68 25.31 -11.78
C MET A 317 26.39 25.10 -10.98
N ILE A 318 25.77 23.91 -11.04
CA ILE A 318 24.56 23.58 -10.26
C ILE A 318 24.87 23.59 -8.76
N ARG A 319 26.02 23.04 -8.35
CA ARG A 319 26.48 23.07 -6.95
C ARG A 319 26.70 24.50 -6.45
N GLU A 320 27.30 25.36 -7.26
CA GLU A 320 27.56 26.77 -6.91
C GLU A 320 26.26 27.58 -6.82
N ASN A 321 25.25 27.27 -7.65
CA ASN A 321 23.95 27.97 -7.69
C ASN A 321 22.79 27.17 -7.04
N ARG A 322 23.09 26.18 -6.19
CA ARG A 322 22.09 25.22 -5.66
C ARG A 322 20.88 25.85 -4.98
N PHE A 323 21.07 27.01 -4.35
CA PHE A 323 20.00 27.70 -3.63
C PHE A 323 18.96 28.31 -4.56
N ASP A 324 19.29 28.57 -5.81
CA ASP A 324 18.34 29.09 -6.79
C ASP A 324 17.40 27.98 -7.26
N PHE A 325 17.93 26.78 -7.49
CA PHE A 325 17.11 25.58 -7.77
C PHE A 325 16.21 25.21 -6.58
N ILE A 326 16.73 25.20 -5.34
CA ILE A 326 15.95 24.80 -4.16
C ILE A 326 14.76 25.75 -3.91
N LYS A 327 14.88 27.04 -4.25
CA LYS A 327 13.77 28.01 -4.11
C LYS A 327 12.64 27.78 -5.10
N GLU A 328 12.92 27.11 -6.22
CA GLU A 328 11.93 26.84 -7.27
C GLU A 328 11.13 25.56 -6.98
N ILE A 329 11.49 24.78 -5.95
CA ILE A 329 10.79 23.56 -5.54
C ILE A 329 9.39 23.91 -5.00
N PRO A 330 8.30 23.39 -5.60
CA PRO A 330 6.95 23.57 -5.09
C PRO A 330 6.84 22.97 -3.68
N ILE A 331 6.34 23.75 -2.73
CA ILE A 331 5.88 23.21 -1.45
C ILE A 331 4.57 22.46 -1.79
N GLU A 332 4.53 21.13 -1.72
CA GLU A 332 3.31 20.36 -2.02
C GLU A 332 2.11 20.91 -1.24
N ASP A 333 1.11 21.42 -1.98
CA ASP A 333 -0.23 21.71 -1.46
C ASP A 333 -0.99 20.38 -1.29
N SER A 334 -0.54 19.53 -0.37
CA SER A 334 -1.39 18.45 0.15
C SER A 334 -2.59 19.10 0.84
N TYR A 335 -3.81 18.79 0.40
CA TYR A 335 -5.04 19.28 1.03
C TYR A 335 -5.02 19.01 2.55
N PHE A 336 -4.44 17.86 2.95
CA PHE A 336 -4.22 17.53 4.35
C PHE A 336 -2.87 18.08 4.85
N CYS A 337 -2.92 18.91 5.89
CA CYS A 337 -1.72 19.41 6.56
C CYS A 337 -0.98 18.26 7.27
N LYS A 338 0.25 17.98 6.87
CA LYS A 338 1.09 16.90 7.44
C LYS A 338 2.03 17.43 8.53
N ASP A 339 2.03 16.82 9.71
CA ASP A 339 3.01 17.06 10.77
C ASP A 339 4.05 15.95 10.70
N THR A 340 5.10 16.21 9.92
CA THR A 340 6.19 15.24 9.67
C THR A 340 6.84 14.75 10.96
N TYR A 341 6.85 15.56 12.02
CA TYR A 341 7.39 15.16 13.31
C TYR A 341 6.48 14.15 14.01
N LEU A 342 5.17 14.35 14.02
CA LEU A 342 4.21 13.38 14.56
C LEU A 342 4.22 12.08 13.74
N ILE A 343 4.16 12.17 12.41
CA ILE A 343 4.21 11.01 11.51
C ILE A 343 5.46 10.16 11.80
N SER A 344 6.63 10.78 11.95
CA SER A 344 7.89 10.07 12.25
C SER A 344 7.91 9.35 13.61
N LYS A 345 7.04 9.76 14.54
CA LYS A 345 6.87 9.08 15.83
C LYS A 345 5.86 7.95 15.73
N LEU A 346 4.77 8.16 15.01
CA LEU A 346 3.75 7.14 14.77
C LEU A 346 4.33 5.95 14.01
N SER A 347 5.21 6.20 13.03
CA SER A 347 5.86 5.15 12.22
C SER A 347 6.80 4.23 13.02
N LYS A 348 7.04 4.53 14.31
CA LYS A 348 7.87 3.71 15.22
C LYS A 348 7.02 2.91 16.21
N LEU A 349 5.71 3.04 16.16
CA LEU A 349 4.77 2.36 17.03
C LEU A 349 4.09 1.20 16.31
N ASP A 350 3.65 0.23 17.09
CA ASP A 350 2.68 -0.74 16.64
C ASP A 350 1.28 -0.11 16.64
N LEU A 351 0.68 0.01 15.46
CA LEU A 351 -0.64 0.62 15.25
C LEU A 351 -1.78 -0.41 15.22
N THR A 352 -1.53 -1.68 15.51
CA THR A 352 -2.52 -2.78 15.46
C THR A 352 -3.83 -2.48 16.17
N ILE A 353 -3.80 -1.86 17.36
CA ILE A 353 -5.01 -1.51 18.14
C ILE A 353 -5.91 -0.52 17.38
N SER A 354 -5.33 0.32 16.54
CA SER A 354 -6.03 1.34 15.74
C SER A 354 -6.31 0.94 14.30
N ASP A 355 -5.78 -0.22 13.91
CA ASP A 355 -5.70 -0.68 12.53
C ASP A 355 -7.10 -0.97 11.98
N ASP A 356 -7.96 -1.62 12.77
CA ASP A 356 -9.35 -1.91 12.41
C ASP A 356 -10.13 -0.63 12.12
N PHE A 357 -10.04 0.40 12.97
CA PHE A 357 -10.78 1.65 12.75
C PHE A 357 -10.34 2.38 11.48
N ILE A 358 -9.02 2.44 11.21
CA ILE A 358 -8.50 3.10 9.99
C ILE A 358 -8.89 2.29 8.75
N LYS A 359 -8.74 0.96 8.79
CA LYS A 359 -9.11 0.06 7.69
C LYS A 359 -10.61 0.11 7.43
N ASP A 360 -11.44 0.14 8.46
CA ASP A 360 -12.89 0.18 8.30
C ASP A 360 -13.37 1.54 7.79
N PHE A 361 -12.72 2.64 8.18
CA PHE A 361 -12.99 3.93 7.56
C PHE A 361 -12.57 3.95 6.08
N TYR A 362 -11.44 3.34 5.74
CA TYR A 362 -11.02 3.14 4.34
C TYR A 362 -12.05 2.31 3.56
N VAL A 363 -12.46 1.16 4.09
CA VAL A 363 -13.50 0.28 3.51
C VAL A 363 -14.80 1.06 3.31
N PHE A 364 -15.20 1.86 4.29
CA PHE A 364 -16.39 2.71 4.20
C PHE A 364 -16.30 3.74 3.06
N LEU A 365 -15.16 4.40 2.87
CA LEU A 365 -14.94 5.34 1.77
C LEU A 365 -14.95 4.61 0.40
N ILE A 366 -14.25 3.48 0.29
CA ILE A 366 -14.22 2.67 -0.93
C ILE A 366 -15.61 2.16 -1.31
N TYR A 367 -16.39 1.71 -0.33
CA TYR A 367 -17.78 1.30 -0.56
C TYR A 367 -18.60 2.44 -1.18
N LEU A 368 -18.45 3.66 -0.67
CA LEU A 368 -19.18 4.85 -1.13
C LEU A 368 -18.80 5.29 -2.54
N ILE A 369 -17.57 4.99 -3.00
CA ILE A 369 -17.14 5.25 -4.39
C ILE A 369 -18.01 4.48 -5.37
N SER A 370 -18.36 3.23 -5.04
CA SER A 370 -19.14 2.35 -5.92
C SER A 370 -20.63 2.40 -5.62
N ASN A 371 -21.02 2.73 -4.38
CA ASN A 371 -22.39 2.64 -3.88
C ASN A 371 -22.79 3.89 -3.09
N PRO A 372 -23.32 4.93 -3.76
CA PRO A 372 -23.90 6.10 -3.08
C PRO A 372 -24.96 5.70 -2.04
N LEU A 373 -24.72 6.04 -0.77
CA LEU A 373 -25.63 5.67 0.31
C LEU A 373 -26.81 6.63 0.38
N THR A 374 -28.04 6.10 0.34
CA THR A 374 -29.23 6.95 0.49
C THR A 374 -29.44 7.30 1.96
N LEU A 375 -29.52 8.59 2.27
CA LEU A 375 -29.78 9.09 3.61
C LEU A 375 -31.28 9.22 3.88
N THR A 376 -31.67 9.08 5.15
CA THR A 376 -33.06 9.28 5.59
C THR A 376 -33.43 10.76 5.61
N GLU A 377 -34.59 11.12 5.03
CA GLU A 377 -35.02 12.52 4.84
C GLU A 377 -35.03 13.38 6.11
N LYS A 378 -35.44 12.81 7.27
CA LYS A 378 -35.60 13.57 8.53
C LYS A 378 -34.35 13.64 9.41
N LYS A 379 -33.49 12.62 9.38
CA LYS A 379 -32.35 12.49 10.32
C LYS A 379 -31.00 12.37 9.62
N GLN A 380 -30.96 12.34 8.28
CA GLN A 380 -29.74 12.18 7.48
C GLN A 380 -28.88 11.01 7.97
N LYS A 381 -29.54 9.93 8.44
CA LYS A 381 -28.91 8.68 8.85
C LYS A 381 -28.88 7.69 7.69
N ILE A 382 -27.83 6.88 7.64
CA ILE A 382 -27.70 5.74 6.71
C ILE A 382 -28.86 4.76 6.96
N LYS A 383 -29.44 4.20 5.90
CA LYS A 383 -30.58 3.25 6.00
C LYS A 383 -30.12 1.92 6.61
N LYS A 384 -31.02 1.26 7.34
CA LYS A 384 -30.71 0.02 8.07
C LYS A 384 -30.19 -1.12 7.18
N ALA A 385 -30.70 -1.24 5.95
CA ALA A 385 -30.25 -2.27 5.01
C ALA A 385 -28.76 -2.09 4.66
N ASP A 386 -28.38 -0.86 4.30
CA ASP A 386 -26.99 -0.52 3.95
C ASP A 386 -26.05 -0.66 5.14
N LYS A 387 -26.53 -0.39 6.37
CA LYS A 387 -25.73 -0.57 7.59
C LYS A 387 -25.32 -2.02 7.82
N LEU A 388 -26.23 -2.97 7.59
CA LEU A 388 -25.93 -4.39 7.80
C LEU A 388 -24.84 -4.85 6.83
N VAL A 389 -24.96 -4.48 5.55
CA VAL A 389 -23.97 -4.80 4.52
C VAL A 389 -22.60 -4.21 4.86
N LEU A 390 -22.55 -2.93 5.25
CA LEU A 390 -21.31 -2.27 5.60
C LEU A 390 -20.64 -2.90 6.83
N LEU A 391 -21.41 -3.21 7.86
CA LEU A 391 -20.86 -3.79 9.09
C LEU A 391 -20.36 -5.23 8.87
N ASP A 392 -21.00 -6.02 8.00
CA ASP A 392 -20.53 -7.37 7.65
C ASP A 392 -19.19 -7.34 6.88
N SER A 393 -18.85 -6.20 6.25
CA SER A 393 -17.59 -6.01 5.52
C SER A 393 -16.45 -5.40 6.35
N MET A 394 -16.70 -5.07 7.61
CA MET A 394 -15.71 -4.44 8.49
C MET A 394 -14.86 -5.46 9.24
N PHE A 395 -13.60 -5.11 9.48
CA PHE A 395 -12.65 -5.87 10.28
C PHE A 395 -12.96 -5.74 11.77
N GLY A 396 -13.29 -4.53 12.21
CA GLY A 396 -13.61 -4.22 13.60
C GLY A 396 -14.94 -4.80 14.06
N SER A 397 -14.97 -5.26 15.32
CA SER A 397 -16.20 -5.71 15.97
C SER A 397 -16.97 -4.51 16.54
N TYR A 398 -17.89 -3.95 15.77
CA TYR A 398 -18.77 -2.86 16.22
C TYR A 398 -20.12 -3.40 16.67
N GLU A 399 -20.48 -3.17 17.93
CA GLU A 399 -21.81 -3.57 18.41
C GLU A 399 -22.90 -2.71 17.76
N ILE A 400 -23.83 -3.35 17.04
CA ILE A 400 -25.08 -2.72 16.60
C ILE A 400 -25.92 -2.50 17.85
N GLY A 401 -25.98 -1.24 18.30
CA GLY A 401 -26.59 -0.85 19.56
C GLY A 401 -27.97 -1.48 19.83
N ASN A 402 -27.96 -2.58 20.59
CA ASN A 402 -29.13 -3.13 21.27
C ASN A 402 -28.95 -3.17 22.79
N ASP A 403 -27.74 -2.88 23.30
CA ASP A 403 -27.54 -2.68 24.73
C ASP A 403 -27.85 -1.23 25.14
N LEU A 404 -28.76 -1.15 26.10
CA LEU A 404 -29.65 -0.04 26.48
C LEU A 404 -29.01 1.28 26.97
N LYS A 405 -27.75 1.64 26.65
CA LYS A 405 -27.16 2.88 27.22
C LYS A 405 -26.42 3.84 26.28
N LEU A 406 -25.85 3.43 25.14
CA LEU A 406 -25.04 4.37 24.33
C LEU A 406 -25.65 4.77 22.98
N ASN A 407 -26.58 3.99 22.42
CA ASN A 407 -27.26 4.28 21.14
C ASN A 407 -26.28 4.92 20.11
N PHE A 408 -25.17 4.21 19.91
CA PHE A 408 -23.99 4.59 19.14
C PHE A 408 -23.95 3.78 17.85
N ASP A 409 -23.44 4.39 16.78
CA ASP A 409 -23.34 3.77 15.47
C ASP A 409 -22.04 4.26 14.81
N VAL A 410 -21.09 3.35 14.59
CA VAL A 410 -19.78 3.68 14.01
C VAL A 410 -19.92 4.27 12.61
N LEU A 411 -20.94 3.88 11.84
CA LEU A 411 -21.16 4.40 10.50
C LEU A 411 -21.64 5.86 10.54
N ASP A 412 -22.31 6.28 11.62
CA ASP A 412 -22.61 7.70 11.84
C ASP A 412 -21.31 8.47 12.18
N VAL A 413 -20.34 7.87 12.88
CA VAL A 413 -19.02 8.48 13.11
C VAL A 413 -18.24 8.62 11.80
N PHE A 414 -18.15 7.56 11.01
CA PHE A 414 -17.46 7.59 9.71
C PHE A 414 -18.09 8.59 8.75
N LYS A 415 -19.43 8.69 8.72
CA LYS A 415 -20.11 9.73 7.96
C LYS A 415 -19.70 11.13 8.43
N VAL A 416 -19.74 11.41 9.73
CA VAL A 416 -19.36 12.74 10.26
C VAL A 416 -17.90 13.04 9.97
N LEU A 417 -17.02 12.07 10.15
CA LEU A 417 -15.59 12.17 9.86
C LEU A 417 -15.31 12.43 8.38
N GLY A 418 -15.95 11.68 7.49
CA GLY A 418 -15.78 11.87 6.06
C GLY A 418 -16.29 13.23 5.58
N LEU A 419 -17.40 13.71 6.13
CA LEU A 419 -17.91 15.06 5.84
C LEU A 419 -17.01 16.16 6.39
N SER A 420 -16.46 15.98 7.60
CA SER A 420 -15.60 17.00 8.23
C SER A 420 -14.21 17.08 7.60
N LEU A 421 -13.70 15.95 7.09
CA LEU A 421 -12.48 15.89 6.28
C LEU A 421 -12.69 16.33 4.82
N GLU A 422 -13.92 16.68 4.44
CA GLU A 422 -14.33 17.02 3.08
C GLU A 422 -14.08 15.90 2.05
N VAL A 423 -13.84 14.66 2.48
CA VAL A 423 -13.69 13.48 1.60
C VAL A 423 -15.04 12.88 1.18
N LEU A 424 -16.12 13.27 1.86
CA LEU A 424 -17.50 12.96 1.50
C LEU A 424 -18.31 14.24 1.36
N GLU A 425 -19.40 14.16 0.60
CA GLU A 425 -20.39 15.22 0.47
C GLU A 425 -21.81 14.64 0.38
N ILE A 426 -22.82 15.48 0.62
CA ILE A 426 -24.23 15.10 0.48
C ILE A 426 -24.79 15.72 -0.79
N LYS A 427 -25.10 14.89 -1.80
CA LYS A 427 -25.72 15.29 -3.06
C LYS A 427 -27.06 14.58 -3.21
N ASN A 428 -28.16 15.32 -3.41
CA ASN A 428 -29.50 14.76 -3.60
C ASN A 428 -29.93 13.74 -2.51
N ASN A 429 -29.65 14.02 -1.23
CA ASN A 429 -29.86 13.10 -0.10
C ASN A 429 -29.08 11.76 -0.21
N GLN A 430 -28.01 11.73 -0.99
CA GLN A 430 -27.07 10.63 -1.04
C GLN A 430 -25.73 11.09 -0.47
N LEU A 431 -25.11 10.23 0.33
CA LEU A 431 -23.73 10.38 0.73
C LEU A 431 -22.86 9.82 -0.41
N VAL A 432 -21.94 10.63 -0.90
CA VAL A 432 -21.05 10.30 -2.02
C VAL A 432 -19.63 10.79 -1.73
N PRO A 433 -18.59 10.19 -2.33
CA PRO A 433 -17.24 10.73 -2.25
C PRO A 433 -17.14 12.10 -2.91
N SER A 434 -16.28 12.95 -2.35
CA SER A 434 -15.83 14.18 -3.00
C SER A 434 -14.63 13.91 -3.92
N ASN A 435 -14.13 14.96 -4.58
CA ASN A 435 -12.88 14.92 -5.33
C ASN A 435 -11.62 14.80 -4.44
N ILE A 436 -11.73 15.10 -3.14
CA ILE A 436 -10.61 15.04 -2.18
C ILE A 436 -10.43 13.61 -1.62
N VAL A 437 -11.39 12.71 -1.86
CA VAL A 437 -11.31 11.33 -1.36
C VAL A 437 -10.02 10.63 -1.82
N GLU A 438 -9.57 10.89 -3.05
CA GLU A 438 -8.36 10.28 -3.62
C GLU A 438 -7.12 10.70 -2.84
N ASP A 439 -7.00 12.00 -2.51
CA ASP A 439 -5.90 12.55 -1.70
C ASP A 439 -5.83 11.91 -0.32
N TYR A 440 -6.97 11.53 0.26
CA TYR A 440 -7.01 10.82 1.54
C TYR A 440 -6.62 9.35 1.42
N LEU A 441 -7.05 8.67 0.35
CA LEU A 441 -6.83 7.24 0.17
C LEU A 441 -5.34 6.90 -0.02
N ILE A 442 -4.57 7.78 -0.66
CA ILE A 442 -3.12 7.61 -0.88
C ILE A 442 -2.26 7.85 0.36
N LEU A 443 -2.82 8.43 1.43
CA LEU A 443 -2.09 8.67 2.67
C LEU A 443 -1.61 7.36 3.30
N THR A 444 -0.42 7.38 3.90
CA THR A 444 0.06 6.26 4.73
C THR A 444 -0.82 6.06 5.95
N GLN A 445 -0.69 4.93 6.64
CA GLN A 445 -1.47 4.67 7.84
C GLN A 445 -1.22 5.71 8.95
N GLU A 446 0.02 6.15 9.12
CA GLU A 446 0.40 7.19 10.06
C GLU A 446 -0.17 8.56 9.68
N GLU A 447 -0.17 8.88 8.39
CA GLU A 447 -0.77 10.11 7.87
C GLU A 447 -2.30 10.10 8.07
N LYS A 448 -2.97 9.00 7.76
CA LYS A 448 -4.41 8.80 8.02
C LYS A 448 -4.72 8.96 9.51
N MET A 449 -3.92 8.34 10.38
CA MET A 449 -4.04 8.47 11.82
C MET A 449 -3.94 9.94 12.26
N GLN A 450 -2.91 10.65 11.80
CA GLN A 450 -2.76 12.07 12.13
C GLN A 450 -3.98 12.88 11.68
N VAL A 451 -4.43 12.70 10.44
CA VAL A 451 -5.55 13.46 9.87
C VAL A 451 -6.83 13.20 10.66
N ILE A 452 -7.16 11.94 10.92
CA ILE A 452 -8.32 11.54 11.75
C ILE A 452 -8.25 12.19 13.13
N LEU A 453 -7.11 12.10 13.80
CA LEU A 453 -6.93 12.65 15.15
C LEU A 453 -7.06 14.17 15.15
N SER A 454 -6.44 14.85 14.18
CA SER A 454 -6.54 16.30 14.07
C SER A 454 -7.99 16.78 13.86
N GLU A 455 -8.81 15.96 13.21
CA GLU A 455 -10.21 16.28 12.92
C GLU A 455 -11.14 16.00 14.11
N ILE A 456 -11.03 14.84 14.74
CA ILE A 456 -11.94 14.41 15.82
C ILE A 456 -11.87 15.33 17.04
N PHE A 457 -10.72 15.96 17.26
CA PHE A 457 -10.55 16.94 18.32
C PHE A 457 -11.02 18.37 17.95
N LYS A 458 -11.49 18.63 16.72
CA LYS A 458 -12.11 19.93 16.39
C LYS A 458 -13.47 20.07 17.08
N ILE A 459 -13.77 21.28 17.54
CA ILE A 459 -15.04 21.59 18.20
C ILE A 459 -16.22 21.35 17.25
N ASP A 460 -16.06 21.66 15.96
CA ASP A 460 -17.11 21.46 14.96
C ASP A 460 -17.40 19.98 14.67
N PHE A 461 -16.38 19.12 14.73
CA PHE A 461 -16.58 17.67 14.67
C PHE A 461 -17.47 17.19 15.83
N ILE A 462 -17.12 17.57 17.06
CA ILE A 462 -17.88 17.21 18.28
C ILE A 462 -19.33 17.68 18.19
N ARG A 463 -19.57 18.91 17.72
CA ARG A 463 -20.92 19.47 17.54
C ARG A 463 -21.74 18.82 16.42
N THR A 464 -21.07 18.25 15.43
CA THR A 464 -21.74 17.55 14.32
C THR A 464 -22.09 16.13 14.74
N LEU A 465 -21.19 15.47 15.47
CA LEU A 465 -21.40 14.15 16.02
C LEU A 465 -22.48 14.13 17.10
N PHE A 466 -22.41 15.09 18.03
CA PHE A 466 -23.39 15.30 19.09
C PHE A 466 -24.12 16.60 18.79
N PRO A 467 -25.44 16.60 18.52
CA PRO A 467 -26.19 17.82 18.21
C PRO A 467 -26.39 18.69 19.46
N ILE A 468 -25.30 19.23 19.99
CA ILE A 468 -25.17 20.03 21.21
C ILE A 468 -24.70 21.46 20.87
N ASP A 469 -24.87 22.38 21.82
CA ASP A 469 -24.40 23.75 21.66
C ASP A 469 -22.87 23.88 21.81
N LEU A 470 -22.33 25.03 21.40
CA LEU A 470 -20.90 25.32 21.43
C LEU A 470 -20.29 25.20 22.84
N LYS A 471 -20.99 25.68 23.87
CA LYS A 471 -20.47 25.66 25.25
C LYS A 471 -20.34 24.24 25.78
N LYS A 472 -21.30 23.37 25.46
CA LYS A 472 -21.23 21.95 25.80
C LYS A 472 -20.13 21.24 25.04
N ALA A 473 -19.93 21.55 23.75
CA ALA A 473 -18.85 20.96 22.97
C ALA A 473 -17.46 21.36 23.49
N GLU A 474 -17.27 22.63 23.86
CA GLU A 474 -16.05 23.13 24.53
C GLU A 474 -15.83 22.39 25.86
N TYR A 475 -16.87 22.29 26.70
CA TYR A 475 -16.79 21.57 27.97
C TYR A 475 -16.43 20.09 27.81
N LEU A 476 -17.05 19.39 26.85
CA LEU A 476 -16.72 17.99 26.56
C LEU A 476 -15.26 17.85 26.13
N LYS A 477 -14.80 18.68 25.19
CA LYS A 477 -13.42 18.69 24.72
C LYS A 477 -12.42 18.91 25.86
N ASP A 478 -12.62 19.94 26.66
CA ASP A 478 -11.77 20.26 27.81
C ASP A 478 -11.75 19.10 28.82
N SER A 479 -12.91 18.49 29.07
CA SER A 479 -13.03 17.32 29.93
C SER A 479 -12.19 16.15 29.41
N PHE A 480 -12.21 15.86 28.10
CA PHE A 480 -11.37 14.81 27.53
C PHE A 480 -9.88 15.11 27.66
N ILE A 481 -9.46 16.35 27.40
CA ILE A 481 -8.06 16.73 27.53
C ILE A 481 -7.59 16.54 28.97
N ILE A 482 -8.41 16.90 29.96
CA ILE A 482 -8.11 16.64 31.38
C ILE A 482 -7.99 15.14 31.63
N ILE A 483 -8.95 14.34 31.17
CA ILE A 483 -8.96 12.87 31.33
C ILE A 483 -7.70 12.25 30.73
N LEU A 484 -7.32 12.62 29.50
CA LEU A 484 -6.12 12.11 28.83
C LEU A 484 -4.85 12.49 29.59
N ASN A 485 -4.75 13.72 30.11
CA ASN A 485 -3.60 14.18 30.89
C ASN A 485 -3.48 13.45 32.24
N ASP A 486 -4.60 13.15 32.89
CA ASP A 486 -4.60 12.39 34.15
C ASP A 486 -4.16 10.94 33.93
N MET A 487 -4.55 10.32 32.80
CA MET A 487 -4.12 8.97 32.43
C MET A 487 -2.62 8.84 32.17
N VAL A 488 -1.90 9.95 31.91
CA VAL A 488 -0.42 9.94 31.82
C VAL A 488 0.21 9.57 33.15
N ARG A 489 -0.40 9.97 34.27
CA ARG A 489 0.15 9.81 35.62
C ARG A 489 -0.19 8.46 36.22
N SER A 490 -1.42 7.99 36.00
CA SER A 490 -1.89 6.70 36.49
C SER A 490 -3.14 6.24 35.74
N PRO A 491 -3.40 4.92 35.67
CA PRO A 491 -4.69 4.40 35.21
C PRO A 491 -5.86 5.05 35.95
N LEU A 492 -6.89 5.48 35.21
CA LEU A 492 -8.09 6.11 35.76
C LEU A 492 -9.19 5.07 35.93
N SER A 493 -9.75 4.95 37.13
CA SER A 493 -10.92 4.08 37.31
C SER A 493 -12.18 4.76 36.77
N LEU A 494 -13.15 3.97 36.29
CA LEU A 494 -14.47 4.51 35.92
C LEU A 494 -15.16 5.22 37.10
N GLU A 495 -14.90 4.79 38.34
CA GLU A 495 -15.44 5.45 39.55
C GLU A 495 -14.86 6.86 39.75
N ASP A 496 -13.55 7.03 39.55
CA ASP A 496 -12.89 8.34 39.64
C ASP A 496 -13.43 9.31 38.58
N LEU A 497 -13.66 8.81 37.37
CA LEU A 497 -14.29 9.57 36.30
C LEU A 497 -15.69 10.02 36.71
N ILE A 498 -16.51 9.12 37.29
CA ILE A 498 -17.88 9.42 37.74
C ILE A 498 -17.92 10.51 38.81
N HIS A 499 -16.90 10.56 39.67
CA HIS A 499 -16.79 11.57 40.71
C HIS A 499 -16.27 12.91 40.20
N GLN A 500 -15.35 12.92 39.23
CA GLN A 500 -14.74 14.14 38.69
C GLN A 500 -15.61 14.85 37.66
N PHE A 501 -16.21 14.07 36.77
CA PHE A 501 -17.13 14.53 35.75
C PHE A 501 -18.47 13.97 36.18
N THR A 502 -19.46 14.81 36.49
CA THR A 502 -20.83 14.37 36.80
C THR A 502 -21.38 13.56 35.62
N LEU A 503 -21.04 12.28 35.57
CA LEU A 503 -21.08 11.45 34.38
C LEU A 503 -22.51 11.00 34.20
N TYR A 504 -23.22 11.67 33.31
CA TYR A 504 -24.12 11.05 32.32
C TYR A 504 -24.41 12.04 31.19
N ASP A 505 -23.39 12.75 30.66
CA ASP A 505 -23.52 13.16 29.25
C ASP A 505 -23.14 11.92 28.44
N LYS A 506 -24.15 11.33 27.80
CA LYS A 506 -24.04 10.16 26.91
C LYS A 506 -22.93 10.37 25.87
N GLU A 507 -22.74 11.61 25.49
CA GLU A 507 -21.73 12.18 24.61
C GLU A 507 -20.32 11.87 25.10
N LEU A 508 -20.04 12.05 26.41
CA LEU A 508 -18.72 11.78 26.99
C LEU A 508 -18.35 10.30 26.83
N SER A 509 -19.28 9.42 27.18
CA SER A 509 -19.07 7.98 27.09
C SER A 509 -18.92 7.50 25.64
N VAL A 510 -19.71 8.05 24.71
CA VAL A 510 -19.57 7.75 23.28
C VAL A 510 -18.20 8.17 22.76
N PHE A 511 -17.73 9.36 23.12
CA PHE A 511 -16.45 9.85 22.63
C PHE A 511 -15.27 9.06 23.23
N LEU A 512 -15.32 8.68 24.52
CA LEU A 512 -14.33 7.77 25.11
C LEU A 512 -14.28 6.44 24.35
N TYR A 513 -15.43 5.92 23.93
CA TYR A 513 -15.49 4.72 23.10
C TYR A 513 -14.84 4.94 21.73
N ILE A 514 -15.05 6.09 21.07
CA ILE A 514 -14.34 6.44 19.83
C ILE A 514 -12.82 6.49 20.03
N LEU A 515 -12.33 7.09 21.12
CA LEU A 515 -10.90 7.13 21.43
C LEU A 515 -10.31 5.72 21.67
N HIS A 516 -11.13 4.82 22.22
CA HIS A 516 -10.76 3.41 22.36
C HIS A 516 -10.64 2.73 20.99
N LEU A 517 -11.60 2.93 20.09
CA LEU A 517 -11.56 2.39 18.73
C LEU A 517 -10.37 2.90 17.91
N ILE A 518 -9.97 4.16 18.09
CA ILE A 518 -8.78 4.74 17.43
C ILE A 518 -7.48 4.28 18.12
N GLY A 519 -7.57 3.53 19.21
CA GLY A 519 -6.41 3.00 19.92
C GLY A 519 -5.64 4.03 20.74
N LEU A 520 -6.24 5.17 21.10
CA LEU A 520 -5.61 6.14 22.03
C LEU A 520 -5.68 5.68 23.49
N ILE A 521 -6.76 4.96 23.84
CA ILE A 521 -6.99 4.45 25.19
C ILE A 521 -7.42 2.98 25.14
N GLU A 522 -7.16 2.25 26.20
CA GLU A 522 -7.60 0.86 26.36
C GLU A 522 -8.11 0.60 27.78
N PHE A 523 -8.87 -0.49 27.93
CA PHE A 523 -9.35 -0.97 29.22
C PHE A 523 -8.40 -2.04 29.76
N ASP A 524 -7.88 -1.85 30.97
CA ASP A 524 -6.92 -2.79 31.60
C ASP A 524 -7.54 -4.12 32.11
N GLY A 525 -8.80 -4.40 31.74
CA GLY A 525 -9.57 -5.55 32.21
C GLY A 525 -10.13 -5.44 33.63
N LYS A 526 -9.83 -4.36 34.37
CA LYS A 526 -10.35 -4.08 35.73
C LYS A 526 -11.17 -2.78 35.79
N ASN A 527 -11.82 -2.43 34.69
CA ASN A 527 -12.58 -1.18 34.54
C ASN A 527 -11.72 0.08 34.76
N LYS A 528 -10.42 0.03 34.43
CA LYS A 528 -9.59 1.22 34.37
C LYS A 528 -9.20 1.54 32.94
N LEU A 529 -9.17 2.83 32.65
CA LEU A 529 -8.70 3.39 31.39
C LEU A 529 -7.22 3.70 31.51
N ILE A 530 -6.47 3.29 30.50
CA ILE A 530 -5.04 3.59 30.37
C ILE A 530 -4.75 4.20 29.00
N LEU A 531 -3.79 5.12 28.98
CA LEU A 531 -3.30 5.73 27.76
C LEU A 531 -2.33 4.78 27.05
N THR A 532 -2.62 4.44 25.81
CA THR A 532 -1.79 3.54 24.99
C THR A 532 -0.47 4.21 24.61
N SER A 533 0.43 3.47 23.95
CA SER A 533 1.64 4.04 23.32
C SER A 533 1.30 5.13 22.30
N ILE A 534 0.27 4.91 21.49
CA ILE A 534 -0.26 5.88 20.52
C ILE A 534 -0.76 7.12 21.27
N GLY A 535 -1.61 6.94 22.27
CA GLY A 535 -2.13 8.02 23.10
C GLY A 535 -1.05 8.90 23.71
N LYS A 536 0.02 8.29 24.24
CA LYS A 536 1.17 9.02 24.82
C LYS A 536 1.93 9.85 23.79
N VAL A 537 2.07 9.34 22.56
CA VAL A 537 2.76 10.06 21.48
C VAL A 537 1.92 11.20 20.93
N CYS A 538 0.60 11.03 20.80
CA CYS A 538 -0.31 12.01 20.22
C CYS A 538 -0.70 13.13 21.19
N LEU A 539 -0.76 12.87 22.50
CA LEU A 539 -1.25 13.83 23.51
C LEU A 539 -0.59 15.24 23.44
N PRO A 540 0.74 15.37 23.27
CA PRO A 540 1.37 16.70 23.12
C PRO A 540 0.88 17.50 21.92
N PHE A 541 0.42 16.83 20.86
CA PHE A 541 -0.08 17.43 19.62
C PHE A 541 -1.57 17.75 19.72
N ILE A 542 -2.36 16.88 20.37
CA ILE A 542 -3.77 17.12 20.69
C ILE A 542 -3.94 18.46 21.43
N ASN A 543 -3.05 18.74 22.38
CA ASN A 543 -3.02 20.01 23.13
C ASN A 543 -2.71 21.25 22.27
N GLN A 544 -2.25 21.07 21.03
CA GLN A 544 -1.83 22.15 20.11
C GLN A 544 -2.80 22.37 18.95
N TRP A 545 -3.57 21.36 18.55
CA TRP A 545 -4.50 21.43 17.42
C TRP A 545 -5.67 22.41 17.60
N ASP A 546 -5.82 23.00 18.79
CA ASP A 546 -6.84 24.02 19.08
C ASP A 546 -6.31 25.41 19.45
N ARG A 547 -4.99 25.60 19.42
CA ARG A 547 -4.47 26.97 19.49
C ARG A 547 -4.82 27.62 18.18
N ARG A 548 -5.89 28.43 18.14
CA ARG A 548 -6.13 29.41 17.07
C ARG A 548 -4.76 29.96 16.71
N LYS A 549 -4.27 29.70 15.49
CA LYS A 549 -3.09 30.38 14.96
C LYS A 549 -3.47 31.86 14.92
N MET A 550 -3.24 32.57 16.02
CA MET A 550 -2.90 33.98 15.91
C MET A 550 -1.57 33.95 15.21
N ASP A 551 -1.58 34.30 13.93
CA ASP A 551 -0.39 34.54 13.17
C ASP A 551 0.52 35.42 14.00
N ASN A 552 1.59 34.84 14.53
CA ASN A 552 2.78 35.61 14.87
C ASN A 552 3.36 36.07 13.54
N ILE A 553 2.75 37.11 12.96
CA ILE A 553 3.40 37.98 12.01
C ILE A 553 4.61 38.53 12.78
N LEU A 554 5.77 37.90 12.57
CA LEU A 554 7.04 38.53 12.86
C LEU A 554 7.16 39.70 11.90
N ILE A 555 6.63 40.85 12.30
CA ILE A 555 6.90 42.13 11.66
C ILE A 555 8.39 42.39 11.91
N PHE A 556 9.22 42.04 10.93
CA PHE A 556 10.56 42.60 10.83
C PHE A 556 10.40 44.10 10.56
N THR A 557 10.36 44.90 11.62
CA THR A 557 10.58 46.35 11.47
C THR A 557 12.02 46.55 11.00
N PRO A 558 12.25 47.13 9.80
CA PRO A 558 13.60 47.44 9.37
C PRO A 558 14.21 48.43 10.36
N LYS A 559 15.37 48.09 10.92
CA LYS A 559 16.20 49.03 11.69
C LYS A 559 16.43 50.25 10.81
N LYS A 560 15.95 51.41 11.26
CA LYS A 560 16.37 52.71 10.73
C LYS A 560 17.90 52.78 10.82
N SER A 561 18.54 52.83 9.66
CA SER A 561 19.90 53.34 9.53
C SER A 561 19.91 54.79 9.99
N ASN A 562 20.51 55.06 11.14
CA ASN A 562 20.90 56.42 11.47
C ASN A 562 22.08 56.80 10.58
N ILE A 563 22.00 58.04 10.08
CA ILE A 563 23.00 58.81 9.33
C ILE A 563 24.39 58.67 9.94
#